data_AF-A0A2I3LPQ6-F1
#
_entry.id   AF-A0A2I3LPQ6-F1
#
_cell.length_a   1.000
_cell.length_b   1.000
_cell.length_c   1.000
_cell.angle_alpha   90.00
_cell.angle_beta   90.00
_cell.angle_gamma   90.00
#
_symmetry.space_group_name_H-M   'P 1'
#
loop_
_entity.id
_entity.type
_entity.pdbx_description
1 polymer ?
#
loop_
_entity_poly.entity_id
_entity_poly.type
_entity_poly.pdbx_seq_one_letter_code
_entity_poly.pdbx_strand_id
1 'polypeptide(L)'
;MALLLRFLLLCGIVGFTRSLSITTPEQMIEKAKGETAYLPCKFTLSPEDQGPLDIEWLISPADNQKVDQVIILYSGDKIYDDYYPDLKGRVHFTSNDLKSGDASINVTNLQLSDIGTYQCKVKKAPGVANKKIQLVVLVKPSGTRCYVDGSEEIGSDFKLKCEPKEGSLPLQYEWQKLSDSQKMPTSWLAEMTLSVISVKNASSEYSGTYSCTVRNRVGSDQCLLRLNVVPPSNKAGLIAGAIIGTLLALVLIGLIIFCCHKKRREEKYEKEVHHDIREDVPPPKSRTSTARSYIGSNHSSLGSMSPSNMEGYSKTQYNQVPSEDFERTPQSPTLPPAKFVPSVSCLSTWVILRRHRQGISGADNHS
;
A
#
# COMPACT_ATOMS: atom_id res chain seq x y z
N MET A 1 -26.27 -51.04 -71.98
CA MET A 1 -26.77 -50.46 -70.70
C MET A 1 -26.27 -51.18 -69.43
N ALA A 2 -25.91 -52.47 -69.44
CA ALA A 2 -25.53 -53.19 -68.21
C ALA A 2 -24.18 -52.77 -67.56
N LEU A 3 -23.23 -52.20 -68.32
CA LEU A 3 -21.91 -51.80 -67.81
C LEU A 3 -21.93 -50.50 -66.98
N LEU A 4 -22.78 -49.53 -67.32
CA LEU A 4 -22.94 -48.28 -66.57
C LEU A 4 -23.55 -48.50 -65.18
N LEU A 5 -24.44 -49.49 -65.03
CA LEU A 5 -25.01 -49.85 -63.72
C LEU A 5 -23.97 -50.43 -62.75
N ARG A 6 -22.97 -51.17 -63.24
CA ARG A 6 -21.88 -51.69 -62.40
C ARG A 6 -20.92 -50.61 -61.90
N PHE A 7 -20.73 -49.52 -62.64
CA PHE A 7 -19.91 -48.40 -62.19
C PHE A 7 -20.59 -47.56 -61.11
N LEU A 8 -21.92 -47.39 -61.20
CA LEU A 8 -22.72 -46.68 -60.20
C LEU A 8 -22.88 -47.46 -58.88
N LEU A 9 -22.86 -48.79 -58.91
CA LEU A 9 -22.93 -49.65 -57.71
C LEU A 9 -21.63 -49.67 -56.87
N LEU A 10 -20.49 -49.23 -57.42
CA LEU A 10 -19.23 -49.11 -56.68
C LEU A 10 -19.07 -47.76 -55.93
N CYS A 11 -19.96 -46.79 -56.17
CA CYS A 11 -19.96 -45.51 -55.46
C CYS A 11 -20.83 -45.52 -54.18
N GLY A 12 -21.47 -46.66 -53.87
CA GLY A 12 -22.50 -46.79 -52.83
C GLY A 12 -22.00 -46.97 -51.38
N ILE A 13 -20.69 -46.98 -51.17
CA ILE A 13 -20.07 -46.99 -49.83
C ILE A 13 -18.97 -45.94 -49.76
N VAL A 14 -19.39 -44.67 -49.75
CA VAL A 14 -18.70 -43.67 -48.92
C VAL A 14 -18.92 -44.11 -47.48
N GLY A 15 -18.09 -45.04 -47.01
CA GLY A 15 -18.00 -45.34 -45.60
C GLY A 15 -17.71 -44.03 -44.88
N PHE A 16 -18.49 -43.73 -43.83
CA PHE A 16 -18.11 -42.68 -42.89
C PHE A 16 -16.75 -43.08 -42.31
N THR A 17 -15.67 -42.50 -42.84
CA THR A 17 -14.33 -42.64 -42.29
C THR A 17 -14.36 -41.98 -40.93
N ARG A 18 -14.68 -42.77 -39.90
CA ARG A 18 -14.64 -42.33 -38.50
C ARG A 18 -13.18 -42.05 -38.20
N SER A 19 -12.75 -40.81 -38.32
CA SER A 19 -11.43 -40.37 -37.90
C SER A 19 -11.32 -40.36 -36.38
N LEU A 20 -10.10 -40.43 -35.86
CA LEU A 20 -9.79 -40.15 -34.47
C LEU A 20 -10.53 -38.89 -33.98
N SER A 21 -11.29 -39.01 -32.89
CA SER A 21 -12.02 -37.88 -32.31
C SER A 21 -11.91 -37.87 -30.79
N ILE A 22 -11.86 -36.68 -30.20
CA ILE A 22 -11.90 -36.47 -28.75
C ILE A 22 -13.36 -36.24 -28.36
N THR A 23 -13.91 -37.11 -27.53
CA THR A 23 -15.35 -37.18 -27.21
C THR A 23 -15.79 -36.15 -26.17
N THR A 24 -14.89 -35.26 -25.73
CA THR A 24 -15.13 -34.34 -24.62
C THR A 24 -15.04 -32.89 -25.10
N PRO A 25 -16.05 -32.03 -24.82
CA PRO A 25 -16.10 -30.67 -25.34
C PRO A 25 -15.03 -29.77 -24.71
N GLU A 26 -14.65 -28.71 -25.41
CA GLU A 26 -13.82 -27.62 -24.85
C GLU A 26 -14.54 -27.01 -23.63
N GLN A 27 -13.79 -26.77 -22.56
CA GLN A 27 -14.36 -26.47 -21.25
C GLN A 27 -13.45 -25.53 -20.45
N MET A 28 -14.06 -24.61 -19.70
CA MET A 28 -13.41 -23.90 -18.61
C MET A 28 -13.55 -24.71 -17.33
N ILE A 29 -12.43 -25.02 -16.68
CA ILE A 29 -12.36 -25.74 -15.41
C ILE A 29 -11.84 -24.78 -14.35
N GLU A 30 -12.57 -24.67 -13.25
CA GLU A 30 -12.27 -23.74 -12.17
C GLU A 30 -12.07 -24.53 -10.87
N LYS A 31 -10.93 -24.32 -10.21
CA LYS A 31 -10.52 -25.07 -9.01
C LYS A 31 -9.83 -24.18 -8.00
N ALA A 32 -9.88 -24.54 -6.72
CA ALA A 32 -9.20 -23.78 -5.69
C ALA A 32 -7.69 -24.11 -5.66
N LYS A 33 -6.88 -23.13 -5.26
CA LYS A 33 -5.44 -23.31 -5.00
C LYS A 33 -5.23 -24.44 -4.00
N GLY A 34 -4.32 -25.37 -4.31
CA GLY A 34 -4.04 -26.57 -3.51
C GLY A 34 -4.90 -27.79 -3.85
N GLU A 35 -6.02 -27.64 -4.59
CA GLU A 35 -6.80 -28.78 -5.06
C GLU A 35 -6.09 -29.54 -6.20
N THR A 36 -6.75 -30.59 -6.70
CA THR A 36 -6.37 -31.29 -7.94
C THR A 36 -7.37 -30.97 -9.05
N ALA A 37 -6.88 -30.55 -10.21
CA ALA A 37 -7.68 -30.44 -11.43
C ALA A 37 -7.63 -31.75 -12.22
N TYR A 38 -8.80 -32.29 -12.57
CA TYR A 38 -8.94 -33.35 -13.57
C TYR A 38 -9.24 -32.71 -14.92
N LEU A 39 -8.38 -32.97 -15.91
CA LEU A 39 -8.47 -32.42 -17.27
C LEU A 39 -8.88 -33.54 -18.25
N PRO A 40 -10.18 -33.66 -18.60
CA PRO A 40 -10.68 -34.80 -19.37
C PRO A 40 -10.25 -34.75 -20.85
N CYS A 41 -9.67 -35.84 -21.33
CA CYS A 41 -9.35 -36.07 -22.74
C CYS A 41 -9.58 -37.54 -23.14
N LYS A 42 -10.85 -37.94 -23.29
CA LYS A 42 -11.21 -39.27 -23.82
C LYS A 42 -11.28 -39.24 -25.34
N PHE A 43 -10.77 -40.26 -26.00
CA PHE A 43 -10.67 -40.36 -27.46
C PHE A 43 -11.12 -41.73 -27.98
N THR A 44 -11.62 -41.76 -29.22
CA THR A 44 -11.99 -43.01 -29.90
C THR A 44 -11.09 -43.22 -31.11
N LEU A 45 -10.50 -44.41 -31.22
CA LEU A 45 -9.68 -44.83 -32.35
C LEU A 45 -10.53 -45.33 -33.54
N SER A 46 -10.09 -45.01 -34.76
CA SER A 46 -10.56 -45.64 -36.00
C SER A 46 -9.93 -47.02 -36.21
N PRO A 47 -10.60 -47.94 -36.94
CA PRO A 47 -9.92 -49.09 -37.54
C PRO A 47 -8.79 -48.70 -38.51
N GLU A 48 -8.85 -47.49 -39.08
CA GLU A 48 -7.82 -46.95 -40.00
C GLU A 48 -6.57 -46.43 -39.25
N ASP A 49 -6.70 -46.13 -37.95
CA ASP A 49 -5.63 -45.58 -37.11
C ASP A 49 -4.66 -46.70 -36.70
N GLN A 50 -3.74 -47.06 -37.60
CA GLN A 50 -2.80 -48.18 -37.43
C GLN A 50 -1.41 -47.75 -36.92
N GLY A 51 -1.10 -46.45 -36.91
CA GLY A 51 0.17 -45.92 -36.42
C GLY A 51 0.38 -46.11 -34.91
N PRO A 52 1.59 -45.78 -34.39
CA PRO A 52 1.83 -45.72 -32.96
C PRO A 52 0.94 -44.66 -32.31
N LEU A 53 0.51 -44.91 -31.07
CA LEU A 53 -0.22 -43.95 -30.25
C LEU A 53 0.79 -42.97 -29.61
N ASP A 54 0.53 -41.68 -29.80
CA ASP A 54 1.35 -40.57 -29.37
C ASP A 54 0.40 -39.54 -28.74
N ILE A 55 0.61 -39.19 -27.46
CA ILE A 55 -0.26 -38.29 -26.70
C ILE A 55 0.61 -37.19 -26.09
N GLU A 56 0.36 -35.94 -26.49
CA GLU A 56 1.08 -34.76 -26.02
C GLU A 56 0.11 -33.83 -25.28
N TRP A 57 0.44 -33.48 -24.04
CA TRP A 57 -0.19 -32.37 -23.34
C TRP A 57 0.74 -31.16 -23.30
N LEU A 58 0.18 -30.00 -23.60
CA LEU A 58 0.88 -28.71 -23.57
C LEU A 58 0.14 -27.73 -22.68
N ILE A 59 0.87 -26.78 -22.13
CA ILE A 59 0.33 -25.58 -21.49
C ILE A 59 0.69 -24.34 -22.32
N SER A 60 -0.31 -23.52 -22.59
CA SER A 60 -0.18 -22.11 -22.98
C SER A 60 -0.46 -21.28 -21.71
N PRO A 61 0.56 -20.75 -21.01
CA PRO A 61 0.36 -19.95 -19.80
C PRO A 61 -0.51 -18.72 -20.07
N ALA A 62 -1.16 -18.17 -19.04
CA ALA A 62 -1.92 -16.92 -19.17
C ALA A 62 -1.06 -15.68 -19.54
N ASP A 63 0.27 -15.80 -19.46
CA ASP A 63 1.24 -14.82 -19.95
C ASP A 63 1.49 -15.03 -21.46
N ASN A 64 0.91 -14.14 -22.27
CA ASN A 64 0.98 -14.16 -23.74
C ASN A 64 2.39 -14.04 -24.33
N GLN A 65 3.43 -13.84 -23.52
CA GLN A 65 4.84 -13.86 -23.98
C GLN A 65 5.43 -15.27 -24.03
N LYS A 66 4.77 -16.27 -23.44
CA LYS A 66 5.26 -17.66 -23.39
C LYS A 66 4.66 -18.50 -24.52
N VAL A 67 5.49 -19.35 -25.12
CA VAL A 67 5.11 -20.30 -26.17
C VAL A 67 4.48 -21.55 -25.53
N ASP A 68 3.62 -22.25 -26.28
CA ASP A 68 3.09 -23.57 -25.92
C ASP A 68 4.22 -24.53 -25.52
N GLN A 69 4.20 -24.99 -24.26
CA GLN A 69 5.25 -25.83 -23.68
C GLN A 69 4.68 -27.20 -23.32
N VAL A 70 5.40 -28.27 -23.69
CA VAL A 70 5.01 -29.65 -23.35
C VAL A 70 5.12 -29.85 -21.84
N ILE A 71 4.11 -30.49 -21.24
CA ILE A 71 4.05 -30.79 -19.80
C ILE A 71 4.11 -32.29 -19.51
N ILE A 72 3.50 -33.13 -20.35
CA ILE A 72 3.58 -34.59 -20.27
C ILE A 72 3.34 -35.19 -21.66
N LEU A 73 4.13 -36.21 -22.01
CA LEU A 73 4.12 -36.92 -23.28
C LEU A 73 4.00 -38.42 -23.02
N TYR A 74 3.19 -39.12 -23.81
CA TYR A 74 3.22 -40.57 -23.92
C TYR A 74 3.58 -40.96 -25.36
N SER A 75 4.70 -41.67 -25.51
CA SER A 75 5.20 -42.10 -26.82
C SER A 75 6.05 -43.36 -26.68
N GLY A 76 5.91 -44.31 -27.62
CA GLY A 76 6.65 -45.57 -27.59
C GLY A 76 6.42 -46.39 -26.32
N ASP A 77 5.17 -46.43 -25.84
CA ASP A 77 4.72 -47.11 -24.61
C ASP A 77 5.39 -46.61 -23.31
N LYS A 78 5.90 -45.37 -23.30
CA LYS A 78 6.50 -44.72 -22.12
C LYS A 78 5.91 -43.34 -21.88
N ILE A 79 5.87 -42.95 -20.61
CA ILE A 79 5.48 -41.61 -20.15
C ILE A 79 6.74 -40.78 -19.89
N TYR A 80 6.70 -39.51 -20.28
CA TYR A 80 7.75 -38.52 -20.07
C TYR A 80 7.11 -37.23 -19.51
N ASP A 81 7.40 -36.88 -18.26
CA ASP A 81 6.72 -35.84 -17.47
C ASP A 81 7.67 -34.72 -16.96
N ASP A 82 8.97 -34.81 -17.26
CA ASP A 82 10.01 -33.87 -16.79
C ASP A 82 10.31 -32.72 -17.77
N TYR A 83 9.28 -32.22 -18.47
CA TYR A 83 9.42 -31.15 -19.47
C TYR A 83 9.14 -29.74 -18.95
N TYR A 84 8.34 -29.60 -17.89
CA TYR A 84 7.95 -28.30 -17.35
C TYR A 84 8.24 -28.20 -15.84
N PRO A 85 9.30 -27.48 -15.43
CA PRO A 85 9.77 -27.47 -14.04
C PRO A 85 8.69 -27.11 -13.00
N ASP A 86 7.81 -26.15 -13.28
CA ASP A 86 6.78 -25.73 -12.32
C ASP A 86 5.74 -26.85 -12.03
N LEU A 87 5.54 -27.77 -12.98
CA LEU A 87 4.57 -28.87 -12.91
C LEU A 87 5.21 -30.23 -12.58
N LYS A 88 6.53 -30.29 -12.42
CA LYS A 88 7.29 -31.53 -12.14
C LYS A 88 6.72 -32.28 -10.94
N GLY A 89 6.40 -33.56 -11.14
CA GLY A 89 5.81 -34.43 -10.11
C GLY A 89 4.36 -34.12 -9.73
N ARG A 90 3.74 -33.08 -10.32
CA ARG A 90 2.34 -32.71 -10.04
C ARG A 90 1.35 -33.14 -11.12
N VAL A 91 1.83 -33.38 -12.34
CA VAL A 91 1.03 -33.81 -13.50
C VAL A 91 1.17 -35.32 -13.70
N HIS A 92 0.04 -36.02 -13.77
CA HIS A 92 -0.02 -37.47 -13.96
C HIS A 92 -1.17 -37.85 -14.88
N PHE A 93 -1.03 -38.89 -15.69
CA PHE A 93 -2.18 -39.46 -16.40
C PHE A 93 -3.19 -40.07 -15.41
N THR A 94 -4.48 -39.94 -15.72
CA THR A 94 -5.57 -40.48 -14.87
C THR A 94 -5.80 -41.97 -15.09
N SER A 95 -5.54 -42.47 -16.30
CA SER A 95 -5.69 -43.90 -16.63
C SER A 95 -4.34 -44.63 -16.56
N ASN A 96 -4.38 -45.86 -16.04
CA ASN A 96 -3.24 -46.78 -16.08
C ASN A 96 -3.06 -47.44 -17.47
N ASP A 97 -4.12 -47.46 -18.29
CA ASP A 97 -4.07 -47.89 -19.69
C ASP A 97 -4.52 -46.73 -20.59
N LEU A 98 -3.56 -46.10 -21.27
CA LEU A 98 -3.81 -45.01 -22.20
C LEU A 98 -4.32 -45.53 -23.55
N LYS A 99 -4.07 -46.81 -23.88
CA LYS A 99 -4.49 -47.43 -25.15
C LYS A 99 -5.99 -47.72 -25.17
N SER A 100 -6.64 -47.77 -24.00
CA SER A 100 -8.09 -47.93 -23.87
C SER A 100 -8.93 -46.70 -24.30
N GLY A 101 -8.30 -45.58 -24.64
CA GLY A 101 -8.99 -44.37 -25.10
C GLY A 101 -9.15 -43.24 -24.08
N ASP A 102 -8.35 -43.23 -23.00
CA ASP A 102 -8.39 -42.16 -21.99
C ASP A 102 -7.02 -41.51 -21.80
N ALA A 103 -6.84 -40.32 -22.38
CA ALA A 103 -5.66 -39.47 -22.29
C ALA A 103 -5.79 -38.37 -21.21
N SER A 104 -6.77 -38.47 -20.30
CA SER A 104 -7.00 -37.46 -19.26
C SER A 104 -5.82 -37.36 -18.28
N ILE A 105 -5.58 -36.16 -17.75
CA ILE A 105 -4.53 -35.91 -16.75
C ILE A 105 -5.09 -35.27 -15.48
N ASN A 106 -4.40 -35.53 -14.37
CA ASN A 106 -4.59 -34.84 -13.09
C ASN A 106 -3.44 -33.86 -12.86
N VAL A 107 -3.75 -32.63 -12.49
CA VAL A 107 -2.78 -31.60 -12.04
C VAL A 107 -3.01 -31.35 -10.55
N THR A 108 -2.07 -31.81 -9.72
CA THR A 108 -2.18 -31.79 -8.25
C THR A 108 -1.57 -30.52 -7.63
N ASN A 109 -2.02 -30.18 -6.42
CA ASN A 109 -1.55 -29.03 -5.62
C ASN A 109 -1.49 -27.73 -6.46
N LEU A 110 -2.64 -27.35 -7.03
CA LEU A 110 -2.74 -26.23 -7.97
C LEU A 110 -2.19 -24.91 -7.42
N GLN A 111 -1.41 -24.20 -8.24
CA GLN A 111 -0.87 -22.88 -7.96
C GLN A 111 -1.43 -21.83 -8.95
N LEU A 112 -1.32 -20.54 -8.59
CA LEU A 112 -1.75 -19.45 -9.48
C LEU A 112 -0.92 -19.38 -10.80
N SER A 113 0.28 -19.94 -10.81
CA SER A 113 1.12 -20.12 -12.01
C SER A 113 0.55 -21.13 -13.01
N ASP A 114 -0.33 -22.02 -12.56
CA ASP A 114 -0.87 -23.12 -13.37
C ASP A 114 -2.06 -22.66 -14.23
N ILE A 115 -2.45 -21.38 -14.13
CA ILE A 115 -3.52 -20.76 -14.91
C ILE A 115 -3.08 -20.63 -16.36
N GLY A 116 -3.87 -21.20 -17.26
CA GLY A 116 -3.54 -21.23 -18.68
C GLY A 116 -4.53 -22.06 -19.50
N THR A 117 -4.21 -22.22 -20.78
CA THR A 117 -4.92 -23.12 -21.68
C THR A 117 -4.10 -24.40 -21.81
N TYR A 118 -4.69 -25.53 -21.42
CA TYR A 118 -4.10 -26.84 -21.56
C TYR A 118 -4.61 -27.46 -22.86
N GLN A 119 -3.71 -27.94 -23.72
CA GLN A 119 -4.08 -28.62 -24.96
C GLN A 119 -3.69 -30.10 -24.86
N CYS A 120 -4.68 -30.97 -24.99
CA CYS A 120 -4.48 -32.39 -25.25
C CYS A 120 -4.38 -32.59 -26.77
N LYS A 121 -3.31 -33.22 -27.25
CA LYS A 121 -3.19 -33.72 -28.63
C LYS A 121 -3.04 -35.23 -28.59
N VAL A 122 -3.88 -35.93 -29.35
CA VAL A 122 -3.80 -37.38 -29.53
C VAL A 122 -3.55 -37.64 -31.01
N LYS A 123 -2.57 -38.49 -31.29
CA LYS A 123 -2.18 -38.89 -32.64
C LYS A 123 -2.02 -40.40 -32.69
N LYS A 124 -2.68 -41.02 -33.66
CA LYS A 124 -2.49 -42.42 -34.03
C LYS A 124 -2.69 -42.50 -35.53
N ALA A 125 -1.60 -42.40 -36.29
CA ALA A 125 -1.66 -42.08 -37.72
C ALA A 125 -2.56 -43.06 -38.51
N PRO A 126 -3.39 -42.56 -39.44
CA PRO A 126 -3.49 -41.17 -39.91
C PRO A 126 -4.27 -40.22 -38.97
N GLY A 127 -5.02 -40.74 -38.00
CA GLY A 127 -5.81 -39.93 -37.07
C GLY A 127 -4.99 -38.96 -36.21
N VAL A 128 -5.46 -37.71 -36.15
CA VAL A 128 -4.96 -36.64 -35.27
C VAL A 128 -6.15 -35.85 -34.75
N ALA A 129 -6.20 -35.64 -33.44
CA ALA A 129 -7.23 -34.85 -32.77
C ALA A 129 -6.58 -34.00 -31.68
N ASN A 130 -7.14 -32.82 -31.43
CA ASN A 130 -6.70 -31.96 -30.36
C ASN A 130 -7.91 -31.31 -29.67
N LYS A 131 -7.73 -30.94 -28.40
CA LYS A 131 -8.74 -30.31 -27.56
C LYS A 131 -8.08 -29.30 -26.64
N LYS A 132 -8.69 -28.11 -26.48
CA LYS A 132 -8.27 -27.12 -25.49
C LYS A 132 -9.17 -27.13 -24.25
N ILE A 133 -8.58 -26.85 -23.09
CA ILE A 133 -9.23 -26.72 -21.79
C ILE A 133 -8.64 -25.51 -21.09
N GLN A 134 -9.47 -24.58 -20.63
CA GLN A 134 -8.99 -23.42 -19.89
C GLN A 134 -9.03 -23.72 -18.39
N LEU A 135 -7.89 -23.64 -17.69
CA LEU A 135 -7.82 -23.85 -16.25
C LEU A 135 -7.71 -22.51 -15.53
N VAL A 136 -8.63 -22.25 -14.60
CA VAL A 136 -8.64 -21.09 -13.71
C VAL A 136 -8.44 -21.57 -12.27
N VAL A 137 -7.43 -21.03 -11.60
CA VAL A 137 -7.12 -21.33 -10.20
C VAL A 137 -7.59 -20.19 -9.32
N LEU A 138 -8.36 -20.53 -8.29
CA LEU A 138 -9.08 -19.60 -7.43
C LEU A 138 -8.45 -19.55 -6.05
N VAL A 139 -8.42 -18.38 -5.44
CA VAL A 139 -8.01 -18.18 -4.04
C VAL A 139 -9.16 -17.62 -3.24
N LYS A 140 -9.34 -18.11 -2.01
CA LYS A 140 -10.22 -17.46 -1.03
C LYS A 140 -9.67 -16.06 -0.69
N PRO A 141 -10.50 -15.15 -0.14
CA PRO A 141 -9.98 -13.92 0.44
C PRO A 141 -8.93 -14.25 1.51
N SER A 142 -7.87 -13.44 1.59
CA SER A 142 -6.89 -13.54 2.68
C SER A 142 -6.11 -12.24 2.89
N GLY A 143 -5.62 -12.05 4.12
CA GLY A 143 -4.87 -10.87 4.51
C GLY A 143 -5.73 -9.59 4.48
N THR A 144 -7.01 -9.72 4.79
CA THR A 144 -7.97 -8.61 4.74
C THR A 144 -7.66 -7.57 5.79
N ARG A 145 -7.59 -6.31 5.35
CA ARG A 145 -7.33 -5.16 6.23
C ARG A 145 -8.53 -4.24 6.24
N CYS A 146 -8.94 -3.87 7.44
CA CYS A 146 -9.95 -2.85 7.66
C CYS A 146 -9.27 -1.57 8.17
N TYR A 147 -9.61 -0.40 7.64
CA TYR A 147 -9.06 0.87 8.10
C TYR A 147 -10.00 2.06 7.82
N VAL A 148 -9.75 3.18 8.48
CA VAL A 148 -10.41 4.47 8.21
C VAL A 148 -9.55 5.29 7.25
N ASP A 149 -10.19 5.92 6.27
CA ASP A 149 -9.61 6.83 5.29
C ASP A 149 -10.30 8.20 5.42
N GLY A 150 -9.70 9.08 6.23
CA GLY A 150 -10.22 10.41 6.58
C GLY A 150 -9.86 10.84 8.00
N SER A 151 -10.44 11.95 8.49
CA SER A 151 -10.34 12.35 9.90
C SER A 151 -11.40 11.62 10.72
N GLU A 152 -11.08 11.12 11.91
CA GLU A 152 -12.07 10.56 12.85
C GLU A 152 -12.64 11.67 13.78
N GLU A 153 -12.96 12.84 13.23
CA GLU A 153 -13.47 13.98 14.00
C GLU A 153 -15.00 14.17 13.84
N ILE A 154 -15.71 14.59 14.90
CA ILE A 154 -17.15 14.88 14.84
C ILE A 154 -17.42 15.93 13.76
N GLY A 155 -18.42 15.66 12.91
CA GLY A 155 -18.81 16.52 11.79
C GLY A 155 -17.99 16.36 10.52
N SER A 156 -16.95 15.51 10.52
CA SER A 156 -16.14 15.23 9.32
C SER A 156 -16.76 14.13 8.45
N ASP A 157 -16.28 14.06 7.20
CA ASP A 157 -16.59 13.01 6.24
C ASP A 157 -15.35 12.09 6.07
N PHE A 158 -15.54 10.78 6.18
CA PHE A 158 -14.47 9.77 6.06
C PHE A 158 -15.00 8.45 5.49
N LYS A 159 -14.11 7.52 5.17
CA LYS A 159 -14.49 6.20 4.62
C LYS A 159 -13.99 5.06 5.48
N LEU A 160 -14.83 4.06 5.72
CA LEU A 160 -14.41 2.75 6.23
C LEU A 160 -14.10 1.86 5.03
N LYS A 161 -12.90 1.30 4.97
CA LYS A 161 -12.45 0.44 3.87
C LYS A 161 -12.15 -0.97 4.36
N CYS A 162 -12.50 -1.95 3.54
CA CYS A 162 -12.22 -3.37 3.74
C CYS A 162 -11.57 -3.95 2.48
N GLU A 163 -10.28 -4.26 2.57
CA GLU A 163 -9.45 -4.58 1.41
C GLU A 163 -8.71 -5.92 1.63
N PRO A 164 -9.11 -7.02 0.95
CA PRO A 164 -8.35 -8.26 0.93
C PRO A 164 -7.04 -8.09 0.16
N LYS A 165 -5.96 -8.73 0.64
CA LYS A 165 -4.66 -8.73 -0.06
C LYS A 165 -4.69 -9.67 -1.27
N GLU A 166 -5.33 -10.83 -1.10
CA GLU A 166 -5.56 -11.83 -2.15
C GLU A 166 -7.03 -12.25 -2.12
N GLY A 167 -7.61 -12.61 -3.26
CA GLY A 167 -8.98 -13.13 -3.35
C GLY A 167 -9.52 -13.10 -4.78
N SER A 168 -10.04 -14.23 -5.27
CA SER A 168 -10.63 -14.30 -6.61
C SER A 168 -12.02 -13.66 -6.64
N LEU A 169 -12.32 -12.96 -7.74
CA LEU A 169 -13.62 -12.37 -8.01
C LEU A 169 -14.69 -13.46 -8.34
N PRO A 170 -15.99 -13.17 -8.17
CA PRO A 170 -16.55 -11.98 -7.51
C PRO A 170 -16.41 -12.07 -5.98
N LEU A 171 -16.11 -10.93 -5.35
CA LEU A 171 -16.05 -10.77 -3.89
C LEU A 171 -17.38 -10.18 -3.38
N GLN A 172 -17.87 -10.71 -2.28
CA GLN A 172 -19.02 -10.20 -1.53
C GLN A 172 -18.55 -9.71 -0.16
N TYR A 173 -19.04 -8.55 0.27
CA TYR A 173 -18.68 -7.92 1.54
C TYR A 173 -19.90 -7.89 2.46
N GLU A 174 -19.65 -7.89 3.77
CA GLU A 174 -20.67 -7.74 4.80
C GLU A 174 -20.06 -7.04 6.02
N TRP A 175 -20.56 -5.83 6.31
CA TRP A 175 -20.17 -5.06 7.48
C TRP A 175 -21.15 -5.27 8.64
N GLN A 176 -20.63 -5.42 9.85
CA GLN A 176 -21.42 -5.60 11.08
C GLN A 176 -20.82 -4.77 12.23
N LYS A 177 -21.66 -4.18 13.09
CA LYS A 177 -21.21 -3.50 14.32
C LYS A 177 -21.21 -4.52 15.47
N LEU A 178 -20.06 -4.73 16.12
CA LEU A 178 -19.87 -5.73 17.18
C LEU A 178 -20.10 -5.18 18.60
N SER A 179 -20.11 -3.85 18.78
CA SER A 179 -20.38 -3.21 20.08
C SER A 179 -21.84 -3.32 20.49
N ASP A 180 -22.10 -3.14 21.79
CA ASP A 180 -23.34 -3.36 22.57
C ASP A 180 -24.70 -3.23 21.87
N SER A 181 -24.89 -2.25 20.98
CA SER A 181 -26.17 -2.09 20.26
C SER A 181 -26.39 -3.08 19.12
N GLN A 182 -25.30 -3.67 18.59
CA GLN A 182 -25.20 -4.50 17.38
C GLN A 182 -25.88 -3.96 16.11
N LYS A 183 -26.30 -2.68 16.14
CA LYS A 183 -27.02 -2.02 15.06
C LYS A 183 -26.08 -1.11 14.28
N MET A 184 -25.98 -1.35 12.97
CA MET A 184 -25.34 -0.43 12.05
C MET A 184 -26.14 0.90 12.00
N PRO A 185 -25.47 2.06 11.85
CA PRO A 185 -26.17 3.33 11.61
C PRO A 185 -27.08 3.23 10.38
N THR A 186 -28.31 3.73 10.48
CA THR A 186 -29.33 3.63 9.41
C THR A 186 -28.83 4.18 8.07
N SER A 187 -28.00 5.23 8.12
CA SER A 187 -27.34 5.86 6.96
C SER A 187 -26.39 4.93 6.19
N TRP A 188 -25.88 3.86 6.80
CA TRP A 188 -24.88 2.97 6.20
C TRP A 188 -25.47 1.65 5.68
N LEU A 189 -26.77 1.38 5.93
CA LEU A 189 -27.41 0.10 5.58
C LEU A 189 -27.34 -0.21 4.07
N ALA A 190 -27.38 0.82 3.21
CA ALA A 190 -27.25 0.66 1.76
C ALA A 190 -25.83 0.32 1.30
N GLU A 191 -24.80 0.65 2.09
CA GLU A 191 -23.38 0.43 1.77
C GLU A 191 -22.78 -0.73 2.57
N MET A 192 -23.57 -1.37 3.44
CA MET A 192 -23.17 -2.48 4.32
C MET A 192 -22.67 -3.73 3.58
N THR A 193 -22.98 -3.87 2.29
CA THR A 193 -22.53 -4.99 1.43
C THR A 193 -21.43 -4.59 0.43
N LEU A 194 -20.89 -3.36 0.55
CA LEU A 194 -19.81 -2.83 -0.28
C LEU A 194 -18.45 -2.94 0.43
N SER A 195 -17.36 -2.87 -0.33
CA SER A 195 -16.00 -2.81 0.23
C SER A 195 -15.70 -1.49 0.97
N VAL A 196 -16.51 -0.45 0.75
CA VAL A 196 -16.33 0.89 1.31
C VAL A 196 -17.67 1.42 1.83
N ILE A 197 -17.67 1.93 3.06
CA ILE A 197 -18.77 2.73 3.62
C ILE A 197 -18.32 4.18 3.71
N SER A 198 -19.11 5.10 3.15
CA SER A 198 -18.90 6.54 3.15
C SER A 198 -19.65 7.18 4.32
N VAL A 199 -18.91 7.54 5.36
CA VAL A 199 -19.45 8.26 6.52
C VAL A 199 -19.47 9.75 6.22
N LYS A 200 -20.63 10.39 6.42
CA LYS A 200 -20.80 11.83 6.31
C LYS A 200 -21.27 12.41 7.64
N ASN A 201 -20.81 13.62 7.97
CA ASN A 201 -21.16 14.33 9.20
C ASN A 201 -21.08 13.43 10.44
N ALA A 202 -19.88 12.93 10.74
CA ALA A 202 -19.69 11.87 11.73
C ALA A 202 -20.19 12.23 13.14
N SER A 203 -20.95 11.31 13.75
CA SER A 203 -21.41 11.38 15.14
C SER A 203 -20.52 10.55 16.07
N SER A 204 -20.38 10.97 17.32
CA SER A 204 -19.69 10.19 18.37
C SER A 204 -20.33 8.81 18.59
N GLU A 205 -21.63 8.67 18.36
CA GLU A 205 -22.40 7.40 18.41
C GLU A 205 -21.95 6.37 17.35
N TYR A 206 -21.27 6.83 16.29
CA TYR A 206 -20.70 5.93 15.30
C TYR A 206 -19.45 5.22 15.83
N SER A 207 -18.84 5.69 16.91
CA SER A 207 -17.73 4.98 17.56
C SER A 207 -18.12 3.54 17.95
N GLY A 208 -17.14 2.64 17.93
CA GLY A 208 -17.33 1.23 18.24
C GLY A 208 -16.43 0.31 17.42
N THR A 209 -16.59 -0.99 17.65
CA THR A 209 -15.89 -2.02 16.89
C THR A 209 -16.77 -2.53 15.77
N TYR A 210 -16.25 -2.53 14.55
CA TYR A 210 -16.88 -3.02 13.34
C TYR A 210 -16.11 -4.23 12.81
N SER A 211 -16.84 -5.13 12.16
CA SER A 211 -16.31 -6.28 11.44
C SER A 211 -16.65 -6.12 9.96
N CYS A 212 -15.68 -6.36 9.08
CA CYS A 212 -15.96 -6.67 7.68
C CYS A 212 -15.65 -8.14 7.44
N THR A 213 -16.64 -8.87 6.93
CA THR A 213 -16.46 -10.22 6.39
C THR A 213 -16.44 -10.11 4.87
N VAL A 214 -15.39 -10.61 4.23
CA VAL A 214 -15.29 -10.72 2.77
C VAL A 214 -15.30 -12.18 2.37
N ARG A 215 -16.09 -12.55 1.36
CA ARG A 215 -16.27 -13.93 0.92
C ARG A 215 -16.30 -14.06 -0.60
N ASN A 216 -15.85 -15.21 -1.09
CA ASN A 216 -16.13 -15.71 -2.43
C ASN A 216 -16.53 -17.20 -2.35
N ARG A 217 -16.68 -17.86 -3.49
CA ARG A 217 -17.04 -19.30 -3.55
C ARG A 217 -15.98 -20.28 -3.01
N VAL A 218 -14.75 -19.83 -2.76
CA VAL A 218 -13.67 -20.66 -2.19
C VAL A 218 -13.64 -20.56 -0.67
N GLY A 219 -14.06 -19.43 -0.11
CA GLY A 219 -14.13 -19.22 1.33
C GLY A 219 -14.24 -17.74 1.70
N SER A 220 -13.96 -17.45 2.97
CA SER A 220 -14.02 -16.11 3.55
C SER A 220 -12.76 -15.75 4.34
N ASP A 221 -12.65 -14.45 4.61
CA ASP A 221 -11.72 -13.82 5.54
C ASP A 221 -12.43 -12.65 6.23
N GLN A 222 -11.89 -12.21 7.37
CA GLN A 222 -12.56 -11.23 8.23
C GLN A 222 -11.54 -10.26 8.82
N CYS A 223 -11.88 -8.97 8.87
CA CYS A 223 -11.10 -7.97 9.58
C CYS A 223 -11.95 -7.16 10.57
N LEU A 224 -11.28 -6.67 11.62
CA LEU A 224 -11.86 -5.83 12.65
C LEU A 224 -11.36 -4.41 12.52
N LEU A 225 -12.24 -3.45 12.76
CA LEU A 225 -11.97 -2.01 12.75
C LEU A 225 -12.50 -1.37 14.03
N ARG A 226 -11.64 -0.68 14.76
CA ARG A 226 -12.07 0.14 15.90
C ARG A 226 -12.17 1.59 15.42
N LEU A 227 -13.40 2.09 15.33
CA LEU A 227 -13.70 3.48 14.97
C LEU A 227 -13.87 4.31 16.25
N ASN A 228 -13.20 5.46 16.34
CA ASN A 228 -13.19 6.32 17.51
C ASN A 228 -13.38 7.79 17.12
N VAL A 229 -14.64 8.20 16.95
CA VAL A 229 -14.99 9.56 16.52
C VAL A 229 -14.84 10.54 17.70
N VAL A 230 -13.80 11.37 17.65
CA VAL A 230 -13.46 12.35 18.70
C VAL A 230 -13.95 13.76 18.36
N PRO A 231 -14.18 14.64 19.34
CA PRO A 231 -14.47 16.05 19.06
C PRO A 231 -13.35 16.71 18.23
N PRO A 232 -13.68 17.61 17.29
CA PRO A 232 -12.69 18.26 16.45
C PRO A 232 -11.66 19.03 17.29
N SER A 233 -10.40 18.84 16.95
CA SER A 233 -9.30 19.47 17.67
C SER A 233 -9.22 20.97 17.31
N ASN A 234 -9.58 21.84 18.25
CA ASN A 234 -9.53 23.32 18.12
C ASN A 234 -8.10 23.90 18.05
N LYS A 235 -7.20 23.26 17.29
CA LYS A 235 -5.80 23.65 17.07
C LYS A 235 -5.70 25.09 16.58
N ALA A 236 -6.59 25.53 15.68
CA ALA A 236 -6.64 26.91 15.19
C ALA A 236 -6.89 27.93 16.33
N GLY A 237 -7.82 27.64 17.24
CA GLY A 237 -8.11 28.51 18.39
C GLY A 237 -6.95 28.55 19.40
N LEU A 238 -6.32 27.40 19.66
CA LEU A 238 -5.15 27.31 20.54
C LEU A 238 -3.93 28.07 19.95
N ILE A 239 -3.67 27.91 18.65
CA ILE A 239 -2.60 28.62 17.94
C ILE A 239 -2.87 30.13 17.91
N ALA A 240 -4.09 30.55 17.56
CA ALA A 240 -4.46 31.97 17.56
C ALA A 240 -4.35 32.59 18.97
N GLY A 241 -4.82 31.89 20.01
CA GLY A 241 -4.70 32.32 21.39
C GLY A 241 -3.24 32.47 21.84
N ALA A 242 -2.36 31.54 21.47
CA ALA A 242 -0.93 31.62 21.76
C ALA A 242 -0.25 32.80 21.03
N ILE A 243 -0.56 33.02 19.76
CA ILE A 243 -0.01 34.15 18.97
C ILE A 243 -0.48 35.49 19.53
N ILE A 244 -1.78 35.64 19.80
CA ILE A 244 -2.34 36.89 20.36
C ILE A 244 -1.80 37.14 21.77
N GLY A 245 -1.74 36.12 22.62
CA GLY A 245 -1.21 36.23 23.98
C GLY A 245 0.28 36.61 24.01
N THR A 246 1.11 36.02 23.14
CA THR A 246 2.53 36.36 23.04
C THR A 246 2.74 37.78 22.50
N LEU A 247 1.99 38.21 21.48
CA LEU A 247 2.05 39.59 20.98
C LEU A 247 1.65 40.61 22.05
N LEU A 248 0.57 40.37 22.80
CA LEU A 248 0.14 41.24 23.89
C LEU A 248 1.19 41.30 25.02
N ALA A 249 1.79 40.17 25.39
CA ALA A 249 2.87 40.12 26.37
C ALA A 249 4.10 40.94 25.92
N LEU A 250 4.51 40.83 24.65
CA LEU A 250 5.62 41.61 24.09
C LEU A 250 5.32 43.12 24.07
N VAL A 251 4.09 43.52 23.75
CA VAL A 251 3.67 44.94 23.81
C VAL A 251 3.69 45.45 25.25
N LEU A 252 3.18 44.69 26.21
CA LEU A 252 3.22 45.07 27.64
C LEU A 252 4.66 45.18 28.16
N ILE A 253 5.54 44.24 27.80
CA ILE A 253 6.97 44.32 28.15
C ILE A 253 7.62 45.56 27.52
N GLY A 254 7.33 45.85 26.25
CA GLY A 254 7.80 47.06 25.57
C GLY A 254 7.34 48.35 26.24
N LEU A 255 6.07 48.42 26.67
CA LEU A 255 5.53 49.56 27.42
C LEU A 255 6.16 49.69 28.81
N ILE A 256 6.39 48.59 29.53
CA ILE A 256 7.10 48.61 30.83
C ILE A 256 8.53 49.13 30.64
N ILE A 257 9.26 48.63 29.65
CA ILE A 257 10.61 49.10 29.31
C ILE A 257 10.58 50.60 28.97
N PHE A 258 9.62 51.05 28.15
CA PHE A 258 9.47 52.46 27.80
C PHE A 258 9.18 53.35 29.04
N CYS A 259 8.28 52.92 29.92
CA CYS A 259 7.98 53.61 31.18
C CYS A 259 9.20 53.67 32.12
N CYS A 260 9.94 52.56 32.26
CA CYS A 260 11.19 52.52 33.01
C CYS A 260 12.27 53.45 32.42
N HIS A 261 12.40 53.49 31.08
CA HIS A 261 13.31 54.42 30.40
C HIS A 261 12.87 55.89 30.55
N LYS A 262 11.57 56.18 30.50
CA LYS A 262 11.05 57.54 30.72
C LYS A 262 11.33 58.01 32.15
N LYS A 263 10.96 57.20 33.14
CA LYS A 263 11.23 57.49 34.56
C LYS A 263 12.73 57.69 34.82
N ARG A 264 13.58 56.83 34.25
CA ARG A 264 15.05 56.96 34.36
C ARG A 264 15.61 58.21 33.66
N ARG A 265 14.96 58.72 32.60
CA ARG A 265 15.31 60.03 32.02
C ARG A 265 14.88 61.16 32.94
N GLU A 266 13.66 61.14 33.47
CA GLU A 266 13.16 62.14 34.43
C GLU A 266 14.09 62.23 35.66
N GLU A 267 14.46 61.09 36.26
CA GLU A 267 15.45 61.01 37.36
C GLU A 267 16.87 61.46 36.98
N LYS A 268 17.22 61.50 35.68
CA LYS A 268 18.50 62.03 35.19
C LYS A 268 18.43 63.54 35.01
N TYR A 269 17.32 64.07 34.48
CA TYR A 269 17.09 65.51 34.34
C TYR A 269 17.02 66.22 35.70
N GLU A 270 16.35 65.65 36.71
CA GLU A 270 16.35 66.23 38.07
C GLU A 270 17.76 66.31 38.67
N LYS A 271 18.60 65.30 38.41
CA LYS A 271 19.99 65.29 38.87
C LYS A 271 20.88 66.27 38.11
N GLU A 272 20.62 66.52 36.83
CA GLU A 272 21.36 67.51 36.03
C GLU A 272 20.97 68.95 36.42
N VAL A 273 19.70 69.23 36.74
CA VAL A 273 19.23 70.54 37.23
C VAL A 273 19.84 70.94 38.58
N HIS A 274 20.15 69.97 39.45
CA HIS A 274 20.63 70.26 40.81
C HIS A 274 22.13 70.59 40.90
N HIS A 275 22.87 70.56 39.78
CA HIS A 275 24.31 70.84 39.71
C HIS A 275 24.66 72.23 39.15
N ASP A 276 23.69 73.06 38.77
CA ASP A 276 23.95 74.43 38.33
C ASP A 276 24.13 75.35 39.55
N ILE A 277 25.38 75.77 39.81
CA ILE A 277 25.79 76.36 41.09
C ILE A 277 25.43 77.85 41.14
N ARG A 278 24.69 78.22 42.17
CA ARG A 278 24.47 79.61 42.58
C ARG A 278 25.76 80.18 43.20
N GLU A 279 26.63 80.74 42.37
CA GLU A 279 27.81 81.47 42.80
C GLU A 279 27.49 82.97 43.00
N ASP A 280 27.28 83.38 44.25
CA ASP A 280 27.49 84.75 44.74
C ASP A 280 27.25 84.81 46.27
N VAL A 281 28.31 85.07 47.05
CA VAL A 281 28.22 85.23 48.52
C VAL A 281 29.07 86.41 49.01
N PRO A 282 28.44 87.51 49.47
CA PRO A 282 29.11 88.55 50.25
C PRO A 282 29.17 88.22 51.76
N PRO A 283 30.11 88.82 52.52
CA PRO A 283 30.48 88.41 53.89
C PRO A 283 29.48 88.79 55.01
N PRO A 284 29.57 88.14 56.19
CA PRO A 284 28.50 88.13 57.19
C PRO A 284 28.42 89.40 58.06
N LYS A 285 27.24 89.66 58.62
CA LYS A 285 27.01 90.62 59.72
C LYS A 285 26.33 89.94 60.92
N SER A 286 26.55 90.52 62.09
CA SER A 286 26.59 89.82 63.38
C SER A 286 25.35 89.98 64.27
N ARG A 287 25.16 88.99 65.16
CA ARG A 287 24.43 89.08 66.46
C ARG A 287 22.89 89.18 66.29
N THR A 288 22.05 88.48 67.07
CA THR A 288 22.08 88.43 68.54
C THR A 288 21.43 87.15 69.10
N SER A 289 21.94 86.68 70.22
CA SER A 289 21.44 85.53 70.98
C SER A 289 20.11 85.81 71.67
N THR A 290 19.19 84.83 71.65
CA THR A 290 18.20 84.64 72.72
C THR A 290 18.10 83.14 73.00
N ALA A 291 18.62 82.72 74.15
CA ALA A 291 18.42 81.37 74.65
C ALA A 291 17.06 81.27 75.33
N ARG A 292 16.30 80.21 75.05
CA ARG A 292 15.27 79.73 75.98
C ARG A 292 15.13 78.21 75.91
N SER A 293 15.60 77.56 76.96
CA SER A 293 15.55 76.12 77.18
C SER A 293 14.37 75.74 78.07
N TYR A 294 13.52 74.84 77.58
CA TYR A 294 12.66 73.94 78.36
C TYR A 294 12.65 72.64 77.52
N ILE A 295 13.34 71.55 77.89
CA ILE A 295 13.09 70.64 79.02
C ILE A 295 11.60 70.24 79.07
N GLY A 296 11.33 69.01 78.63
CA GLY A 296 9.99 68.43 78.49
C GLY A 296 10.08 66.99 77.98
N SER A 297 10.73 66.12 78.76
CA SER A 297 10.92 64.70 78.45
C SER A 297 9.63 63.90 78.55
N ASN A 298 9.41 62.93 77.65
CA ASN A 298 8.68 61.71 78.00
C ASN A 298 9.33 60.45 77.41
N HIS A 299 9.87 59.67 78.34
CA HIS A 299 10.05 58.22 78.41
C HIS A 299 8.77 57.45 77.94
N SER A 300 8.74 56.17 77.53
CA SER A 300 9.74 55.09 77.50
C SER A 300 9.36 54.01 76.46
N SER A 301 10.35 53.23 75.96
CA SER A 301 10.41 51.73 75.96
C SER A 301 9.28 50.89 75.31
N LEU A 302 9.45 49.71 74.67
CA LEU A 302 10.51 48.73 74.40
C LEU A 302 10.26 48.14 72.97
N GLY A 303 11.17 47.47 72.27
CA GLY A 303 12.55 47.09 72.59
C GLY A 303 13.25 46.43 71.38
N SER A 304 14.55 46.21 71.53
CA SER A 304 15.47 45.49 70.63
C SER A 304 15.20 43.96 70.62
N MET A 305 15.71 43.10 69.71
CA MET A 305 17.11 42.95 69.28
C MET A 305 17.30 42.31 67.88
N SER A 306 18.55 42.40 67.40
CA SER A 306 19.16 41.80 66.20
C SER A 306 19.22 40.25 66.22
N PRO A 307 19.51 39.59 65.07
CA PRO A 307 19.40 38.14 64.94
C PRO A 307 20.62 37.39 65.50
N SER A 308 20.42 36.14 65.93
CA SER A 308 21.50 35.22 66.30
C SER A 308 21.37 33.87 65.58
N ASN A 309 22.54 33.41 65.16
CA ASN A 309 22.87 32.20 64.42
C ASN A 309 22.52 30.90 65.17
N MET A 310 22.22 29.82 64.44
CA MET A 310 22.65 28.46 64.84
C MET A 310 22.76 27.52 63.64
N GLU A 311 23.93 26.87 63.51
CA GLU A 311 24.26 25.90 62.47
C GLU A 311 23.75 24.47 62.76
N GLY A 312 23.71 23.65 61.69
CA GLY A 312 23.65 22.18 61.76
C GLY A 312 22.83 21.56 60.62
N TYR A 313 23.34 20.67 59.77
CA TYR A 313 24.68 20.08 59.68
C TYR A 313 25.02 19.72 58.20
N SER A 314 26.30 19.44 57.94
CA SER A 314 26.91 19.07 56.65
C SER A 314 26.37 17.74 56.02
N LYS A 315 26.70 17.27 54.79
CA LYS A 315 27.84 17.54 53.86
C LYS A 315 27.62 16.88 52.47
N THR A 316 28.48 17.31 51.52
CA THR A 316 29.09 16.62 50.35
C THR A 316 28.31 16.33 49.05
N GLN A 317 28.95 16.32 47.86
CA GLN A 317 30.19 16.97 47.37
C GLN A 317 30.30 16.87 45.83
N TYR A 318 30.88 17.90 45.22
CA TYR A 318 31.46 18.02 43.87
C TYR A 318 31.95 16.73 43.16
N ASN A 319 31.91 16.77 41.82
CA ASN A 319 33.15 16.87 41.03
C ASN A 319 32.96 17.53 39.65
N GLN A 320 34.02 18.19 39.18
CA GLN A 320 34.10 18.96 37.92
C GLN A 320 35.07 18.32 36.91
N VAL A 321 34.90 18.77 35.66
CA VAL A 321 35.73 18.70 34.42
C VAL A 321 37.26 18.67 34.62
N PRO A 322 38.02 18.06 33.68
CA PRO A 322 38.73 18.79 32.58
C PRO A 322 38.55 18.10 31.19
N SER A 323 38.36 18.73 30.02
CA SER A 323 39.08 19.74 29.20
C SER A 323 40.06 19.14 28.14
N GLU A 324 40.22 19.85 26.99
CA GLU A 324 41.17 19.63 25.85
C GLU A 324 40.80 18.50 24.83
N ASP A 325 41.07 18.55 23.50
CA ASP A 325 41.56 19.65 22.64
C ASP A 325 41.41 19.43 21.09
N PHE A 326 41.63 20.51 20.31
CA PHE A 326 42.03 20.66 18.88
C PHE A 326 41.52 19.75 17.71
N GLU A 327 40.74 20.39 16.82
CA GLU A 327 41.00 20.68 15.38
C GLU A 327 41.22 19.59 14.28
N ARG A 328 40.47 19.80 13.16
CA ARG A 328 40.84 19.67 11.72
C ARG A 328 40.35 18.46 10.88
N THR A 329 39.82 18.80 9.70
CA THR A 329 39.52 18.00 8.47
C THR A 329 40.82 17.64 7.70
N PRO A 330 40.88 16.74 6.66
CA PRO A 330 39.91 16.62 5.55
C PRO A 330 39.76 15.28 4.78
N GLN A 331 39.02 15.36 3.67
CA GLN A 331 39.02 14.52 2.45
C GLN A 331 38.11 13.28 2.32
N SER A 332 37.78 13.02 1.05
CA SER A 332 36.73 12.15 0.50
C SER A 332 37.32 10.82 -0.01
N PRO A 333 36.48 9.83 -0.38
CA PRO A 333 36.44 9.53 -1.82
C PRO A 333 35.02 9.46 -2.43
N THR A 334 34.98 9.82 -3.72
CA THR A 334 33.82 9.90 -4.61
C THR A 334 33.50 8.55 -5.28
N LEU A 335 32.23 8.22 -5.55
CA LEU A 335 31.70 7.46 -6.74
C LEU A 335 30.16 7.20 -6.63
N PRO A 336 29.41 6.85 -7.69
CA PRO A 336 28.52 7.80 -8.38
C PRO A 336 27.00 7.50 -8.27
N PRO A 337 26.12 8.42 -8.71
CA PRO A 337 24.66 8.21 -8.72
C PRO A 337 24.16 7.41 -9.94
N ALA A 338 23.24 6.47 -9.70
CA ALA A 338 22.47 5.81 -10.75
C ALA A 338 21.28 6.68 -11.22
N LYS A 339 20.93 6.59 -12.51
CA LYS A 339 20.03 7.52 -13.19
C LYS A 339 18.55 7.18 -12.98
N PHE A 340 17.75 8.18 -12.66
CA PHE A 340 16.28 8.16 -12.85
C PHE A 340 15.92 8.79 -14.21
N VAL A 341 14.94 8.20 -14.90
CA VAL A 341 14.24 8.81 -16.04
C VAL A 341 12.74 8.45 -15.92
N PRO A 342 11.81 9.42 -15.87
CA PRO A 342 10.38 9.16 -15.93
C PRO A 342 9.88 9.07 -17.38
N SER A 343 8.75 8.39 -17.59
CA SER A 343 8.09 8.25 -18.88
C SER A 343 7.12 9.41 -19.18
N VAL A 344 6.78 9.63 -20.45
CA VAL A 344 5.57 10.38 -20.82
C VAL A 344 4.88 9.77 -22.06
N SER A 345 3.60 9.45 -21.87
CA SER A 345 2.45 9.43 -22.81
C SER A 345 2.61 9.10 -24.30
N CYS A 346 1.76 8.17 -24.73
CA CYS A 346 1.35 7.91 -26.11
C CYS A 346 0.61 9.09 -26.77
N LEU A 347 0.84 9.32 -28.07
CA LEU A 347 -0.18 9.87 -28.96
C LEU A 347 0.05 9.41 -30.41
N SER A 348 -0.97 8.80 -30.99
CA SER A 348 -1.00 8.26 -32.35
C SER A 348 -1.14 9.36 -33.41
N THR A 349 -0.41 9.26 -34.53
CA THR A 349 -0.85 9.89 -35.78
C THR A 349 -0.37 9.10 -37.00
N TRP A 350 -1.21 9.12 -38.04
CA TRP A 350 -1.00 8.43 -39.31
C TRP A 350 0.08 9.10 -40.17
N VAL A 351 0.72 8.34 -41.06
CA VAL A 351 0.65 8.53 -42.53
C VAL A 351 1.49 7.45 -43.23
N ILE A 352 0.85 6.68 -44.11
CA ILE A 352 1.49 5.88 -45.16
C ILE A 352 1.33 6.67 -46.45
N LEU A 353 2.40 6.94 -47.22
CA LEU A 353 2.34 6.89 -48.70
C LEU A 353 3.72 7.00 -49.41
N ARG A 354 3.95 6.05 -50.34
CA ARG A 354 4.61 6.17 -51.67
C ARG A 354 6.11 6.57 -51.85
N ARG A 355 6.87 5.54 -52.28
CA ARG A 355 7.33 5.30 -53.69
C ARG A 355 8.25 6.33 -54.40
N HIS A 356 9.51 5.94 -54.61
CA HIS A 356 10.32 5.94 -55.87
C HIS A 356 11.68 5.26 -55.52
N ARG A 357 12.32 4.31 -56.22
CA ARG A 357 12.54 3.88 -57.64
C ARG A 357 13.73 4.59 -58.33
N GLN A 358 14.67 3.75 -58.83
CA GLN A 358 15.92 4.01 -59.58
C GLN A 358 17.13 4.50 -58.75
N GLY A 359 18.38 4.05 -58.96
CA GLY A 359 18.89 2.93 -59.78
C GLY A 359 20.30 3.18 -60.38
N ILE A 360 21.05 2.09 -60.69
CA ILE A 360 22.29 2.06 -61.54
C ILE A 360 23.55 2.64 -60.83
N SER A 361 24.82 2.17 -60.94
CA SER A 361 25.59 1.15 -61.70
C SER A 361 26.69 0.57 -60.77
N GLY A 362 27.44 -0.52 -61.00
CA GLY A 362 27.56 -1.50 -62.10
C GLY A 362 29.02 -2.03 -62.19
N ALA A 363 29.24 -3.19 -62.86
CA ALA A 363 30.55 -3.81 -63.18
C ALA A 363 31.45 -4.24 -61.99
N ASP A 364 32.29 -5.27 -62.04
CA ASP A 364 32.47 -6.47 -62.90
C ASP A 364 33.32 -7.48 -62.05
N ASN A 365 33.65 -8.72 -62.42
CA ASN A 365 33.64 -9.45 -63.69
C ASN A 365 33.38 -10.96 -63.42
N HIS A 366 33.51 -11.82 -64.44
CA HIS A 366 33.52 -13.29 -64.31
C HIS A 366 34.82 -13.92 -64.87
N SER A 367 35.12 -15.12 -64.39
CA SER A 367 35.87 -16.16 -65.12
C SER A 367 35.09 -17.49 -65.00
#